data_AF-A0A2J8A3N4-F1
#
_entry.id   AF-A0A2J8A3N4-F1
#
_cell.length_a   1.000
_cell.length_b   1.000
_cell.length_c   1.000
_cell.angle_alpha   90.00
_cell.angle_beta   90.00
_cell.angle_gamma   90.00
#
_symmetry.space_group_name_H-M   'P 1'
#
loop_
_entity.id
_entity.type
_entity.pdbx_description
1 polymer ?
#
loop_
_entity_poly.entity_id
_entity_poly.type
_entity_poly.pdbx_seq_one_letter_code
_entity_poly.pdbx_strand_id
1 'polypeptide(L)'
;MALSEAMRLPAAAARLTGVPGSVPIDATEAEQVVAMLAIVTAAFVEDDANDGSIVDALLADDRLRLALLRLVAFAVRGWHGQSGHFGRVAGFAVAACSSMLDVEPRAAWRGRALLDFGRKLLRMHTLQCCSRRFSEAAAAVQATAAGGGGEGPGGAGGGAGAAAVPAAGDAAAAHVPTAGQQVQPTIALGAYSGSCRLIATMLKLATWDAGAAVPAFTARQSQRFTEQQQLYARELADALRGSCVLEYCARWALHVQLAAAAGTTALLRPPCARCCRGPACGTWC
;
A
#
# COMPACT_ATOMS: atom_id res chain seq x y z
N MET A 1 12.67 22.43 9.50
CA MET A 1 12.23 21.83 10.79
C MET A 1 11.54 20.47 10.61
N ALA A 2 10.80 20.22 9.53
CA ALA A 2 10.11 18.93 9.31
C ALA A 2 11.07 17.72 9.16
N LEU A 3 12.21 17.87 8.50
CA LEU A 3 13.13 16.75 8.26
C LEU A 3 13.71 16.16 9.55
N SER A 4 14.04 17.00 10.55
CA SER A 4 14.56 16.52 11.84
C SER A 4 13.57 15.65 12.60
N GLU A 5 12.27 15.82 12.35
CA GLU A 5 11.24 14.95 12.92
C GLU A 5 11.22 13.60 12.20
N ALA A 6 11.31 13.59 10.87
CA ALA A 6 11.41 12.36 10.07
C ALA A 6 12.63 11.50 10.46
N MET A 7 13.73 12.11 10.91
CA MET A 7 14.91 11.37 11.39
C MET A 7 14.65 10.53 12.66
N ARG A 8 13.51 10.69 13.33
CA ARG A 8 13.09 9.84 14.46
C ARG A 8 12.40 8.55 14.00
N LEU A 9 12.04 8.44 12.73
CA LEU A 9 11.35 7.29 12.15
C LEU A 9 12.07 5.95 12.40
N PRO A 10 13.41 5.83 12.34
CA PRO A 10 14.09 4.57 12.60
C PRO A 10 13.84 3.98 13.99
N ALA A 11 13.79 4.83 15.02
CA ALA A 11 13.51 4.39 16.38
C ALA A 11 12.05 3.92 16.52
N ALA A 12 11.10 4.67 15.96
CA ALA A 12 9.68 4.30 15.99
C ALA A 12 9.41 3.01 15.20
N ALA A 13 10.02 2.84 14.03
CA ALA A 13 9.91 1.63 13.22
C ALA A 13 10.44 0.39 13.95
N ALA A 14 11.53 0.51 14.71
CA ALA A 14 12.05 -0.59 15.52
C ALA A 14 11.04 -1.05 16.59
N ARG A 15 10.38 -0.10 17.27
CA ARG A 15 9.34 -0.42 18.26
C ARG A 15 8.12 -1.07 17.64
N LEU A 16 7.66 -0.50 16.52
CA LEU A 16 6.47 -0.98 15.79
C LEU A 16 6.65 -2.41 15.27
N THR A 17 7.87 -2.79 14.89
CA THR A 17 8.18 -4.14 14.40
C THR A 17 8.50 -5.16 15.49
N GLY A 18 8.32 -4.80 16.76
CA GLY A 18 8.48 -5.72 17.89
C GLY A 18 9.93 -6.18 18.06
N VAL A 19 10.91 -5.32 17.78
CA VAL A 19 12.31 -5.64 18.08
C VAL A 19 12.43 -5.95 19.58
N PRO A 20 12.99 -7.09 19.99
CA PRO A 20 13.04 -7.50 21.39
C PRO A 20 13.56 -6.36 22.30
N GLY A 21 12.78 -6.04 23.34
CA GLY A 21 13.09 -4.94 24.27
C GLY A 21 12.38 -3.62 24.00
N SER A 22 11.61 -3.49 22.92
CA SER A 22 10.76 -2.31 22.69
C SER A 22 9.38 -2.42 23.33
N VAL A 23 8.89 -1.30 23.90
CA VAL A 23 7.51 -1.16 24.36
C VAL A 23 6.56 -1.13 23.14
N PRO A 24 5.40 -1.82 23.19
CA PRO A 24 4.40 -1.74 22.13
C PRO A 24 3.91 -0.30 21.96
N ILE A 25 3.71 0.09 20.71
CA ILE A 25 3.31 1.47 20.38
C ILE A 25 1.80 1.65 20.56
N ASP A 26 1.40 2.83 21.00
CA ASP A 26 -0.01 3.21 21.11
C ASP A 26 -0.54 3.86 19.82
N ALA A 27 -1.82 4.22 19.83
CA ALA A 27 -2.49 4.87 18.69
C ALA A 27 -1.90 6.25 18.36
N THR A 28 -1.50 7.02 19.38
CA THR A 28 -0.94 8.36 19.21
C THR A 28 0.43 8.28 18.55
N GLU A 29 1.25 7.33 18.99
CA GLU A 29 2.55 7.06 18.39
C GLU A 29 2.42 6.58 16.94
N ALA A 30 1.44 5.72 16.64
CA ALA A 30 1.15 5.30 15.28
C ALA A 30 0.81 6.50 14.36
N GLU A 31 0.02 7.47 14.84
CA GLU A 31 -0.25 8.72 14.10
C GLU A 31 0.99 9.58 13.91
N GLN A 32 1.90 9.64 14.88
CA GLN A 32 3.18 10.31 14.71
C GLN A 32 4.03 9.61 13.63
N VAL A 33 4.03 8.28 13.58
CA VAL A 33 4.70 7.52 12.51
C VAL A 33 4.09 7.84 11.14
N VAL A 34 2.77 7.98 11.05
CA VAL A 34 2.11 8.42 9.81
C VAL A 34 2.58 9.80 9.39
N ALA A 35 2.66 10.77 10.32
CA ALA A 35 3.14 12.11 10.02
C ALA A 35 4.61 12.11 9.55
N MET A 36 5.48 11.35 10.22
CA MET A 36 6.89 11.19 9.80
C MET A 36 7.00 10.58 8.40
N LEU A 37 6.22 9.53 8.10
CA LEU A 37 6.20 8.91 6.77
C LEU A 37 5.67 9.86 5.69
N ALA A 38 4.68 10.70 6.02
CA ALA A 38 4.17 11.70 5.09
C ALA A 38 5.26 12.73 4.73
N ILE A 39 6.05 13.20 5.70
CA ILE A 39 7.19 14.09 5.48
C ILE A 39 8.24 13.43 4.59
N VAL A 40 8.62 12.17 4.88
CA VAL A 40 9.58 11.41 4.05
C VAL A 40 9.04 11.23 2.62
N THR A 41 7.75 10.93 2.48
CA THR A 41 7.12 10.76 1.17
C THR A 41 7.13 12.06 0.38
N ALA A 42 6.78 13.18 1.00
CA ALA A 42 6.82 14.50 0.38
C ALA A 42 8.24 14.87 -0.07
N ALA A 43 9.25 14.63 0.78
CA ALA A 43 10.65 14.89 0.45
C ALA A 43 11.14 14.13 -0.78
N PHE A 44 10.64 12.91 -1.04
CA PHE A 44 10.97 12.16 -2.26
C PHE A 44 10.19 12.64 -3.50
N VAL A 45 9.00 13.21 -3.33
CA VAL A 45 8.16 13.71 -4.44
C VAL A 45 8.59 15.11 -4.86
N GLU A 46 8.96 15.96 -3.89
CA GLU A 46 9.43 17.33 -4.09
C GLU A 46 10.93 17.38 -4.43
N ASP A 47 11.47 16.35 -5.10
CA ASP A 47 12.88 16.33 -5.54
C ASP A 47 13.11 17.49 -6.52
N ASP A 48 13.45 18.66 -5.97
CA ASP A 48 13.79 19.84 -6.75
C ASP A 48 14.91 19.45 -7.71
N ALA A 49 14.68 19.75 -8.99
CA ALA A 49 15.64 19.52 -10.06
C ALA A 49 17.02 20.10 -9.71
N ASN A 50 17.06 21.17 -8.91
CA ASN A 50 18.26 21.95 -8.67
C ASN A 50 19.01 21.62 -7.38
N ASP A 51 18.35 21.22 -6.29
CA ASP A 51 19.02 21.05 -4.98
C ASP A 51 19.30 19.58 -4.68
N GLY A 52 18.31 18.67 -4.80
CA GLY A 52 18.47 17.21 -4.61
C GLY A 52 19.11 16.72 -3.29
N SER A 53 19.64 17.61 -2.47
CA SER A 53 20.53 17.33 -1.34
C SER A 53 19.78 16.68 -0.19
N ILE A 54 18.50 17.03 -0.03
CA ILE A 54 17.60 16.40 0.93
C ILE A 54 17.38 14.93 0.55
N VAL A 55 17.02 14.66 -0.71
CA VAL A 55 16.83 13.29 -1.21
C VAL A 55 18.11 12.49 -1.08
N ASP A 56 19.26 13.11 -1.36
CA ASP A 56 20.57 12.50 -1.16
C ASP A 56 20.85 12.14 0.30
N ALA A 57 20.59 13.06 1.22
CA ALA A 57 20.77 12.82 2.65
C ALA A 57 19.87 11.67 3.14
N LEU A 58 18.62 11.61 2.67
CA LEU A 58 17.68 10.53 3.02
C LEU A 58 18.11 9.18 2.42
N LEU A 59 18.57 9.14 1.17
CA LEU A 59 19.05 7.92 0.52
C LEU A 59 20.38 7.42 1.11
N ALA A 60 21.23 8.34 1.59
CA ALA A 60 22.48 8.01 2.26
C ALA A 60 22.27 7.48 3.69
N ASP A 61 21.13 7.77 4.34
CA ASP A 61 20.82 7.27 5.67
C ASP A 61 20.38 5.79 5.65
N ASP A 62 21.31 4.89 5.97
CA ASP A 62 21.07 3.46 6.14
C ASP A 62 20.00 3.13 7.18
N ARG A 63 19.89 3.94 8.25
CA ARG A 63 18.91 3.72 9.32
C ARG A 63 17.51 3.98 8.80
N LEU A 64 17.33 5.03 8.02
CA LEU A 64 16.06 5.34 7.37
C LEU A 64 15.66 4.25 6.37
N ARG A 65 16.59 3.84 5.49
CA ARG A 65 16.31 2.75 4.53
C ARG A 65 15.92 1.45 5.23
N LEU A 66 16.62 1.09 6.31
CA LEU A 66 16.28 -0.09 7.11
C LEU A 66 14.92 0.07 7.82
N ALA A 67 14.61 1.26 8.31
CA ALA A 67 13.31 1.56 8.92
C ALA A 67 12.16 1.37 7.92
N LEU A 68 12.31 1.89 6.70
CA LEU A 68 11.33 1.72 5.63
C LEU A 68 11.13 0.25 5.26
N LEU A 69 12.22 -0.53 5.15
CA LEU A 69 12.10 -1.99 4.92
C LEU A 69 11.31 -2.67 6.04
N ARG A 70 11.63 -2.38 7.30
CA ARG A 70 10.91 -2.94 8.47
C ARG A 70 9.42 -2.57 8.45
N LEU A 71 9.10 -1.31 8.17
CA LEU A 71 7.72 -0.84 8.09
C LEU A 71 6.96 -1.49 6.94
N VAL A 72 7.58 -1.70 5.77
CA VAL A 72 6.96 -2.47 4.69
C VAL A 72 6.78 -3.93 5.10
N ALA A 73 7.77 -4.56 5.75
CA ALA A 73 7.62 -5.92 6.28
C ALA A 73 6.41 -6.05 7.20
N PHE A 74 6.25 -5.08 8.10
CA PHE A 74 5.09 -4.97 8.98
C PHE A 74 3.80 -4.77 8.17
N ALA A 75 3.79 -3.83 7.23
CA ALA A 75 2.63 -3.51 6.39
C ALA A 75 2.14 -4.71 5.58
N VAL A 76 3.06 -5.55 5.11
CA VAL A 76 2.73 -6.69 4.24
C VAL A 76 2.40 -7.96 5.02
N ARG A 77 2.92 -8.14 6.24
CA ARG A 77 2.64 -9.31 7.08
C ARG A 77 1.46 -9.11 8.04
N GLY A 78 1.32 -7.91 8.60
CA GLY A 78 0.35 -7.58 9.64
C GLY A 78 -1.01 -7.12 9.13
N TRP A 79 -1.22 -7.06 7.81
CA TRP A 79 -2.41 -6.42 7.25
C TRP A 79 -3.75 -7.05 7.69
N HIS A 80 -3.75 -8.34 8.00
CA HIS A 80 -4.95 -9.07 8.43
C HIS A 80 -5.46 -8.56 9.78
N GLY A 81 -6.57 -7.81 9.77
CA GLY A 81 -7.23 -7.34 10.98
C GLY A 81 -6.73 -5.99 11.51
N GLN A 82 -5.81 -5.31 10.81
CA GLN A 82 -5.38 -3.95 11.19
C GLN A 82 -6.38 -2.89 10.71
N SER A 83 -7.51 -2.78 11.40
CA SER A 83 -8.37 -1.60 11.28
C SER A 83 -7.80 -0.43 12.11
N GLY A 84 -7.86 0.79 11.57
CA GLY A 84 -7.47 2.02 12.28
C GLY A 84 -6.05 2.51 11.98
N HIS A 85 -5.34 2.97 13.02
CA HIS A 85 -4.06 3.70 12.89
C HIS A 85 -2.95 2.88 12.22
N PHE A 86 -2.85 1.58 12.49
CA PHE A 86 -1.82 0.71 11.90
C PHE A 86 -2.02 0.48 10.39
N GLY A 87 -3.27 0.44 9.93
CA GLY A 87 -3.57 0.38 8.49
C GLY A 87 -3.09 1.64 7.76
N ARG A 88 -3.19 2.81 8.40
CA ARG A 88 -2.62 4.06 7.87
C ARG A 88 -1.09 4.01 7.84
N VAL A 89 -0.43 3.58 8.93
CA VAL A 89 1.03 3.41 8.94
C VAL A 89 1.47 2.50 7.79
N ALA A 90 0.80 1.38 7.60
CA ALA A 90 1.10 0.44 6.54
C ALA A 90 0.93 1.06 5.14
N GLY A 91 -0.16 1.81 4.90
CA GLY A 91 -0.38 2.52 3.64
C GLY A 91 0.70 3.57 3.35
N PHE A 92 1.04 4.40 4.35
CA PHE A 92 2.08 5.41 4.23
C PHE A 92 3.50 4.81 4.09
N ALA A 93 3.77 3.67 4.72
CA ALA A 93 5.05 2.98 4.56
C ALA A 93 5.26 2.50 3.12
N VAL A 94 4.22 1.91 2.53
CA VAL A 94 4.24 1.50 1.11
C VAL A 94 4.36 2.72 0.19
N ALA A 95 3.65 3.81 0.49
CA ALA A 95 3.74 5.05 -0.27
C ALA A 95 5.16 5.65 -0.23
N ALA A 96 5.77 5.76 0.96
CA ALA A 96 7.12 6.27 1.13
C ALA A 96 8.15 5.42 0.36
N CYS A 97 8.03 4.09 0.41
CA CYS A 97 8.92 3.20 -0.35
C CYS A 97 8.73 3.33 -1.85
N SER A 98 7.48 3.48 -2.30
CA SER A 98 7.19 3.70 -3.73
C SER A 98 7.78 5.02 -4.19
N SER A 99 7.58 6.12 -3.45
CA SER A 99 8.16 7.42 -3.78
C SER A 99 9.69 7.38 -3.78
N MET A 100 10.31 6.68 -2.83
CA MET A 100 11.76 6.50 -2.83
C MET A 100 12.25 5.74 -4.07
N LEU A 101 11.59 4.65 -4.47
CA LEU A 101 11.92 3.90 -5.69
C LEU A 101 11.67 4.69 -6.98
N ASP A 102 10.80 5.71 -6.93
CA ASP A 102 10.46 6.58 -8.05
C ASP A 102 11.45 7.74 -8.23
N VAL A 103 12.36 7.94 -7.26
CA VAL A 103 13.43 8.95 -7.33
C VAL A 103 14.30 8.72 -8.55
N GLU A 104 14.59 9.81 -9.25
CA GLU A 104 15.48 9.79 -10.42
C GLU A 104 16.94 9.50 -10.01
N PRO A 105 17.62 8.51 -10.60
CA PRO A 105 18.99 8.13 -10.27
C PRO A 105 20.02 9.09 -10.89
N ARG A 106 19.91 10.40 -10.60
CA ARG A 106 20.79 11.48 -11.11
C ARG A 106 22.27 11.32 -10.77
N ALA A 107 22.61 10.43 -9.85
CA ALA A 107 23.97 10.05 -9.53
C ALA A 107 24.12 8.53 -9.48
N ALA A 108 25.29 8.03 -9.86
CA ALA A 108 25.54 6.58 -9.93
C ALA A 108 25.33 5.89 -8.59
N TRP A 109 25.61 6.58 -7.48
CA TRP A 109 25.38 6.04 -6.16
C TRP A 109 23.88 6.01 -5.78
N ARG A 110 23.06 6.99 -6.21
CA ARG A 110 21.59 6.97 -6.01
C ARG A 110 21.00 5.74 -6.68
N GLY A 111 21.33 5.53 -7.96
CA GLY A 111 20.86 4.36 -8.71
C GLY A 111 21.21 3.05 -8.02
N ARG A 112 22.44 2.91 -7.49
CA ARG A 112 22.84 1.74 -6.69
C ARG A 112 22.02 1.59 -5.41
N ALA A 113 21.83 2.68 -4.67
CA ALA A 113 21.05 2.68 -3.43
C ALA A 113 19.60 2.23 -3.67
N LEU A 114 18.98 2.67 -4.76
CA LEU A 114 17.62 2.28 -5.15
C LEU A 114 17.56 0.80 -5.58
N LEU A 115 18.50 0.34 -6.41
CA LEU A 115 18.58 -1.07 -6.82
C LEU A 115 18.79 -2.00 -5.61
N ASP A 116 19.69 -1.65 -4.69
CA ASP A 116 19.93 -2.45 -3.48
C ASP A 116 18.69 -2.49 -2.57
N PHE A 117 17.97 -1.37 -2.46
CA PHE A 117 16.72 -1.32 -1.72
C PHE A 117 15.63 -2.18 -2.38
N GLY A 118 15.43 -2.05 -3.70
CA GLY A 118 14.49 -2.86 -4.47
C GLY A 118 14.77 -4.37 -4.34
N ARG A 119 16.03 -4.78 -4.41
CA ARG A 119 16.43 -6.19 -4.19
C ARG A 119 16.13 -6.67 -2.78
N LYS A 120 16.31 -5.84 -1.75
CA LYS A 120 15.91 -6.17 -0.37
C LYS A 120 14.40 -6.38 -0.27
N LEU A 121 13.59 -5.53 -0.91
CA LEU A 121 12.14 -5.72 -0.96
C LEU A 121 11.76 -7.06 -1.63
N LEU A 122 12.41 -7.43 -2.73
CA LEU A 122 12.19 -8.72 -3.41
C LEU A 122 12.48 -9.90 -2.47
N ARG A 123 13.63 -9.88 -1.80
CA ARG A 123 14.05 -10.93 -0.85
C ARG A 123 13.17 -11.03 0.39
N MET A 124 12.42 -9.98 0.72
CA MET A 124 11.46 -9.97 1.81
C MET A 124 10.10 -10.58 1.43
N HIS A 125 9.97 -11.15 0.22
CA HIS A 125 8.73 -11.72 -0.30
C HIS A 125 7.58 -10.72 -0.40
N THR A 126 7.91 -9.42 -0.56
CA THR A 126 6.93 -8.32 -0.65
C THR A 126 5.87 -8.59 -1.71
N LEU A 127 6.25 -9.12 -2.88
CA LEU A 127 5.33 -9.44 -3.96
C LEU A 127 4.37 -10.60 -3.65
N GLN A 128 4.82 -11.62 -2.90
CA GLN A 128 3.94 -12.71 -2.46
C GLN A 128 2.90 -12.20 -1.46
N CYS A 129 3.29 -11.27 -0.58
CA CYS A 129 2.35 -10.62 0.31
C CYS A 129 1.36 -9.72 -0.45
N CYS A 130 1.82 -8.93 -1.43
CA CYS A 130 0.92 -8.16 -2.30
C CYS A 130 -0.07 -9.07 -3.05
N SER A 131 0.40 -10.19 -3.59
CA SER A 131 -0.43 -11.20 -4.24
C SER A 131 -1.55 -11.71 -3.34
N ARG A 132 -1.20 -12.13 -2.12
CA ARG A 132 -2.16 -12.59 -1.12
C ARG A 132 -3.23 -11.52 -0.85
N ARG A 133 -2.81 -10.25 -0.67
CA ARG A 133 -3.72 -9.13 -0.46
C ARG A 133 -4.67 -8.91 -1.64
N PHE A 134 -4.20 -9.01 -2.87
CA PHE A 134 -5.07 -8.91 -4.04
C PHE A 134 -6.08 -10.05 -4.12
N SER A 135 -5.65 -11.28 -3.82
CA SER A 135 -6.53 -12.45 -3.77
C SER A 135 -7.64 -12.29 -2.71
N GLU A 136 -7.30 -11.85 -1.51
CA GLU A 136 -8.27 -11.61 -0.43
C GLU A 136 -9.23 -10.48 -0.76
N ALA A 137 -8.72 -9.37 -1.30
CA ALA A 137 -9.56 -8.26 -1.71
C ALA A 137 -10.52 -8.67 -2.85
N ALA A 138 -10.07 -9.53 -3.77
CA ALA A 138 -10.91 -10.03 -4.86
C ALA A 138 -12.04 -10.92 -4.32
N ALA A 139 -11.71 -11.81 -3.38
CA ALA A 139 -12.69 -12.65 -2.69
C ALA A 139 -13.72 -11.80 -1.91
N ALA A 140 -13.28 -10.73 -1.23
CA ALA A 140 -14.17 -9.82 -0.52
C ALA A 140 -15.16 -9.12 -1.47
N VAL A 141 -14.68 -8.59 -2.61
CA VAL A 141 -15.56 -7.97 -3.62
C VAL A 141 -16.56 -9.00 -4.17
N GLN A 142 -16.11 -10.22 -4.46
CA GLN A 142 -16.98 -11.29 -4.93
C GLN A 142 -18.05 -11.68 -3.91
N ALA A 143 -17.70 -11.77 -2.62
CA ALA A 143 -18.65 -12.07 -1.55
C ALA A 143 -19.74 -10.99 -1.42
N THR A 144 -19.36 -9.70 -1.53
CA THR A 144 -20.32 -8.60 -1.50
C THR A 144 -21.30 -8.64 -2.69
N ALA A 145 -20.83 -9.02 -3.88
CA ALA A 145 -21.68 -9.15 -5.06
C ALA A 145 -22.69 -10.31 -4.92
N ALA A 146 -22.29 -11.44 -4.31
CA ALA A 146 -23.16 -12.59 -4.11
C ALA A 146 -24.26 -12.35 -3.06
N GLY A 147 -23.98 -11.56 -2.02
CA GLY A 147 -24.95 -11.24 -0.95
C GLY A 147 -26.03 -10.23 -1.35
N GLY A 148 -25.84 -9.46 -2.43
CA GLY A 148 -26.78 -8.44 -2.88
C GLY A 148 -28.04 -8.97 -3.62
N GLY A 149 -28.14 -10.28 -3.85
CA GLY A 149 -29.26 -10.90 -4.58
C GLY A 149 -30.48 -11.29 -3.72
N GLY A 150 -30.50 -10.97 -2.43
CA GLY A 150 -31.47 -11.52 -1.46
C GLY A 150 -32.69 -10.66 -1.13
N GLU A 151 -32.72 -9.36 -1.47
CA GLU A 151 -33.88 -8.50 -1.17
C GLU A 151 -34.73 -8.28 -2.42
N GLY A 152 -35.50 -9.31 -2.77
CA GLY A 152 -36.62 -9.14 -3.69
C GLY A 152 -37.74 -8.32 -3.01
N PRO A 153 -38.41 -7.39 -3.72
CA PRO A 153 -39.59 -6.71 -3.20
C PRO A 153 -40.79 -7.68 -3.24
N GLY A 154 -40.87 -8.59 -2.27
CA GLY A 154 -42.12 -9.26 -1.88
C GLY A 154 -42.60 -8.56 -0.61
N GLY A 155 -43.66 -7.76 -0.63
CA GLY A 155 -45.01 -8.23 -0.85
C GLY A 155 -45.74 -8.13 0.48
N ALA A 156 -46.66 -7.18 0.57
CA ALA A 156 -47.52 -6.98 1.73
C ALA A 156 -48.23 -8.29 2.12
N GLY A 157 -48.15 -8.65 3.40
CA GLY A 157 -48.92 -9.75 4.00
C GLY A 157 -49.11 -9.48 5.48
N GLY A 158 -50.22 -8.82 5.80
CA GLY A 158 -50.65 -8.57 7.18
C GLY A 158 -50.98 -9.86 7.91
N GLY A 159 -50.69 -9.87 9.21
CA GLY A 159 -51.06 -10.96 10.12
C GLY A 159 -50.77 -10.56 11.55
N ALA A 160 -51.71 -9.84 12.16
CA ALA A 160 -51.72 -9.57 13.59
C ALA A 160 -51.95 -10.87 14.37
N GLY A 161 -51.14 -11.12 15.40
CA GLY A 161 -51.32 -12.22 16.35
C GLY A 161 -50.39 -12.04 17.54
N ALA A 162 -50.98 -11.76 18.70
CA ALA A 162 -50.31 -11.36 19.92
C ALA A 162 -49.76 -12.52 20.76
N ALA A 163 -48.77 -12.17 21.60
CA ALA A 163 -48.37 -12.76 22.89
C ALA A 163 -47.66 -14.13 22.92
N ALA A 164 -46.37 -14.12 23.29
CA ALA A 164 -45.86 -14.59 24.60
C ALA A 164 -44.31 -14.67 24.61
N VAL A 165 -43.70 -14.36 25.76
CA VAL A 165 -42.27 -14.45 26.10
C VAL A 165 -42.22 -15.01 27.54
N PRO A 166 -41.16 -15.71 28.03
CA PRO A 166 -40.20 -16.63 27.40
C PRO A 166 -40.12 -17.99 28.14
N ALA A 167 -39.35 -18.94 27.59
CA ALA A 167 -38.74 -20.02 28.38
C ALA A 167 -37.25 -20.15 28.01
N ALA A 168 -36.40 -20.16 29.04
CA ALA A 168 -34.97 -20.36 28.97
C ALA A 168 -34.61 -21.82 28.63
N GLY A 169 -33.54 -22.01 27.88
CA GLY A 169 -32.95 -23.32 27.61
C GLY A 169 -31.78 -23.21 26.65
N ASP A 170 -30.58 -23.50 27.15
CA ASP A 170 -29.29 -23.36 26.49
C ASP A 170 -29.22 -24.00 25.09
N ALA A 171 -28.87 -23.18 24.10
CA ALA A 171 -28.37 -23.64 22.81
C ALA A 171 -27.14 -22.81 22.45
N ALA A 172 -26.03 -23.51 22.22
CA ALA A 172 -24.75 -22.98 21.81
C ALA A 172 -24.91 -21.92 20.72
N ALA A 173 -24.53 -20.68 21.05
CA ALA A 173 -24.58 -19.55 20.16
C ALA A 173 -23.64 -19.79 18.97
N ALA A 174 -24.21 -20.25 17.85
CA ALA A 174 -23.67 -20.00 16.54
C ALA A 174 -23.49 -18.48 16.40
N HIS A 175 -22.26 -18.07 16.11
CA HIS A 175 -21.90 -16.69 15.82
C HIS A 175 -22.68 -16.23 14.58
N VAL A 176 -23.81 -15.56 14.79
CA VAL A 176 -24.52 -14.83 13.73
C VAL A 176 -23.76 -13.53 13.54
N PRO A 177 -23.10 -13.28 12.39
CA PRO A 177 -22.49 -11.99 12.14
C PRO A 177 -23.61 -11.01 11.80
N THR A 178 -23.97 -10.18 12.79
CA THR A 178 -25.00 -9.16 12.65
C THR A 178 -24.58 -8.11 11.62
N ALA A 179 -25.52 -7.79 10.71
CA ALA A 179 -25.43 -6.76 9.71
C ALA A 179 -25.02 -5.39 10.33
N GLY A 180 -23.85 -4.90 9.95
CA GLY A 180 -23.34 -3.59 10.40
C GLY A 180 -21.93 -3.24 9.91
N GLN A 181 -21.30 -4.07 9.07
CA GLN A 181 -19.90 -3.94 8.69
C GLN A 181 -19.72 -3.23 7.33
N GLN A 182 -20.30 -2.03 7.19
CA GLN A 182 -20.09 -1.16 6.02
C GLN A 182 -18.67 -0.52 5.97
N VAL A 183 -17.78 -0.84 6.91
CA VAL A 183 -16.45 -0.22 7.05
C VAL A 183 -15.39 -0.80 6.08
N GLN A 184 -15.67 -1.89 5.36
CA GLN A 184 -14.61 -2.63 4.64
C GLN A 184 -14.16 -2.17 3.24
N PRO A 185 -14.97 -1.51 2.38
CA PRO A 185 -14.58 -1.32 0.97
C PRO A 185 -13.49 -0.25 0.75
N THR A 186 -13.51 0.84 1.54
CA THR A 186 -12.61 1.98 1.34
C THR A 186 -11.18 1.66 1.77
N ILE A 187 -11.01 0.84 2.81
CA ILE A 187 -9.71 0.38 3.31
C ILE A 187 -9.06 -0.56 2.30
N ALA A 188 -9.84 -1.39 1.60
CA ALA A 188 -9.35 -2.28 0.55
C ALA A 188 -8.81 -1.50 -0.67
N LEU A 189 -9.39 -0.34 -1.00
CA LEU A 189 -8.95 0.46 -2.15
C LEU A 189 -7.61 1.17 -1.92
N GLY A 190 -7.39 1.73 -0.72
CA GLY A 190 -6.12 2.40 -0.39
C GLY A 190 -4.93 1.43 -0.28
N ALA A 191 -5.19 0.24 0.27
CA ALA A 191 -4.26 -0.89 0.26
C ALA A 191 -3.79 -1.30 -1.14
N TYR A 192 -4.77 -1.37 -2.05
CA TYR A 192 -4.57 -1.74 -3.43
C TYR A 192 -3.70 -0.71 -4.16
N SER A 193 -4.06 0.57 -4.06
CA SER A 193 -3.34 1.64 -4.76
C SER A 193 -1.87 1.71 -4.36
N GLY A 194 -1.57 1.52 -3.06
CA GLY A 194 -0.19 1.43 -2.57
C GLY A 194 0.59 0.27 -3.18
N SER A 195 0.01 -0.94 -3.17
CA SER A 195 0.68 -2.14 -3.70
C SER A 195 0.94 -2.04 -5.20
N CYS A 196 -0.04 -1.54 -5.97
CA CYS A 196 0.12 -1.32 -7.41
C CYS A 196 1.18 -0.27 -7.72
N ARG A 197 1.20 0.84 -6.96
CA ARG A 197 2.22 1.88 -7.11
C ARG A 197 3.62 1.34 -6.80
N LEU A 198 3.75 0.51 -5.77
CA LEU A 198 5.02 -0.14 -5.45
C LEU A 198 5.50 -1.05 -6.60
N ILE A 199 4.62 -1.89 -7.14
CA ILE A 199 4.97 -2.76 -8.28
C ILE A 199 5.35 -1.93 -9.51
N ALA A 200 4.60 -0.87 -9.81
CA ALA A 200 4.89 0.02 -10.93
C ALA A 200 6.25 0.71 -10.80
N THR A 201 6.60 1.20 -9.61
CA THR A 201 7.90 1.84 -9.35
C THR A 201 9.05 0.82 -9.39
N MET A 202 8.84 -0.41 -8.93
CA MET A 202 9.80 -1.50 -9.09
C MET A 202 10.05 -1.85 -10.57
N LEU A 203 9.00 -1.90 -11.39
CA LEU A 203 9.09 -2.12 -12.84
C LEU A 203 9.82 -0.96 -13.52
N LYS A 204 9.46 0.28 -13.19
CA LYS A 204 10.11 1.49 -13.70
C LYS A 204 11.61 1.49 -13.41
N LEU A 205 12.01 1.10 -12.19
CA LEU A 205 13.43 0.99 -11.82
C LEU A 205 14.16 -0.07 -12.66
N ALA A 206 13.50 -1.19 -12.97
CA ALA A 206 14.07 -2.26 -13.80
C ALA A 206 14.24 -1.86 -15.27
N THR A 207 13.44 -0.91 -15.77
CA THR A 207 13.48 -0.43 -17.15
C THR A 207 14.02 1.00 -17.29
N TRP A 208 14.62 1.54 -16.23
CA TRP A 208 15.13 2.91 -16.23
C TRP A 208 16.21 3.09 -17.31
N ASP A 209 16.03 4.07 -18.19
CA ASP A 209 17.00 4.37 -19.23
C ASP A 209 18.15 5.25 -18.67
N ALA A 210 19.32 4.62 -18.47
CA ALA A 210 20.51 5.32 -18.02
C ALA A 210 21.13 6.24 -19.09
N GLY A 211 20.83 6.01 -20.37
CA GLY A 211 21.44 6.72 -21.50
C GLY A 211 20.87 8.13 -21.73
N ALA A 212 19.59 8.34 -21.42
CA ALA A 212 18.90 9.60 -21.69
C ALA A 212 19.07 10.66 -20.59
N ALA A 213 19.34 10.27 -19.35
CA ALA A 213 19.02 11.12 -18.20
C ALA A 213 20.21 11.67 -17.40
N VAL A 214 21.44 11.15 -17.55
CA VAL A 214 22.51 11.51 -16.60
C VAL A 214 23.86 11.87 -17.26
N PRO A 215 24.13 13.16 -17.50
CA PRO A 215 25.45 13.62 -17.99
C PRO A 215 26.60 13.40 -16.99
N ALA A 216 26.32 12.99 -15.75
CA ALA A 216 27.30 12.83 -14.67
C ALA A 216 27.94 11.43 -14.57
N PHE A 217 27.56 10.46 -15.41
CA PHE A 217 28.11 9.10 -15.33
C PHE A 217 29.35 8.95 -16.19
N THR A 218 30.43 8.43 -15.61
CA THR A 218 31.52 7.87 -16.42
C THR A 218 31.02 6.62 -17.16
N ALA A 219 31.58 6.32 -18.34
CA ALA A 219 31.23 5.11 -19.11
C ALA A 219 31.28 3.82 -18.26
N ARG A 220 32.28 3.71 -17.37
CA ARG A 220 32.43 2.59 -16.44
C ARG A 220 31.30 2.52 -15.38
N GLN A 221 30.87 3.68 -14.85
CA GLN A 221 29.75 3.71 -13.91
C GLN A 221 28.42 3.36 -14.59
N SER A 222 28.21 3.84 -15.81
CA SER A 222 27.04 3.49 -16.62
C SER A 222 26.98 1.99 -16.87
N GLN A 223 28.07 1.39 -17.35
CA GLN A 223 28.16 -0.06 -17.54
C GLN A 223 27.82 -0.85 -16.27
N ARG A 224 28.44 -0.51 -15.13
CA ARG A 224 28.17 -1.19 -13.85
C ARG A 224 26.72 -1.04 -13.40
N PHE A 225 26.14 0.15 -13.59
CA PHE A 225 24.74 0.40 -13.25
C PHE A 225 23.81 -0.45 -14.13
N THR A 226 24.04 -0.51 -15.44
CA THR A 226 23.29 -1.37 -16.37
C THR A 226 23.39 -2.85 -15.99
N GLU A 227 24.57 -3.35 -15.63
CA GLU A 227 24.76 -4.73 -15.17
C GLU A 227 23.93 -5.03 -13.91
N GLN A 228 23.94 -4.12 -12.93
CA GLN A 228 23.15 -4.26 -11.70
C GLN A 228 21.64 -4.16 -11.96
N GLN A 229 21.22 -3.28 -12.87
CA GLN A 229 19.83 -3.14 -13.28
C GLN A 229 19.33 -4.40 -13.98
N GLN A 230 20.12 -4.98 -14.89
CA GLN A 230 19.77 -6.23 -15.55
C GLN A 230 19.64 -7.39 -14.56
N LEU A 231 20.54 -7.46 -13.57
CA LEU A 231 20.42 -8.44 -12.48
C LEU A 231 19.12 -8.25 -11.69
N TYR A 232 18.82 -7.01 -11.30
CA TYR A 232 17.57 -6.68 -10.61
C TYR A 232 16.34 -7.00 -11.46
N ALA A 233 16.34 -6.71 -12.76
CA ALA A 233 15.24 -7.01 -13.67
C ALA A 233 14.98 -8.52 -13.76
N ARG A 234 16.02 -9.35 -13.79
CA ARG A 234 15.90 -10.82 -13.75
C ARG A 234 15.30 -11.29 -12.42
N GLU A 235 15.84 -10.81 -11.29
CA GLU A 235 15.30 -11.14 -9.96
C GLU A 235 13.83 -10.71 -9.82
N LEU A 236 13.47 -9.53 -10.33
CA LEU A 236 12.09 -9.02 -10.33
C LEU A 236 11.18 -9.87 -11.22
N ALA A 237 11.61 -10.24 -12.42
CA ALA A 237 10.82 -11.07 -13.33
C ALA A 237 10.54 -12.45 -12.73
N ASP A 238 11.53 -13.08 -12.11
CA ASP A 238 11.36 -14.37 -11.44
C ASP A 238 10.45 -14.26 -10.21
N ALA A 239 10.59 -13.18 -9.43
CA ALA A 239 9.72 -12.93 -8.28
C ALA A 239 8.27 -12.64 -8.69
N LEU A 240 8.03 -11.86 -9.76
CA LEU A 240 6.71 -11.58 -10.31
C LEU A 240 6.03 -12.86 -10.81
N ARG A 241 6.78 -13.72 -11.52
CA ARG A 241 6.28 -15.01 -11.99
C ARG A 241 5.96 -15.93 -10.82
N GLY A 242 6.85 -16.03 -9.84
CA GLY A 242 6.69 -16.90 -8.68
C GLY A 242 5.63 -16.43 -7.68
N SER A 243 5.24 -15.16 -7.70
CA SER A 243 4.22 -14.63 -6.79
C SER A 243 2.82 -14.53 -7.38
N CYS A 244 2.65 -14.66 -8.70
CA CYS A 244 1.37 -14.45 -9.41
C CYS A 244 0.70 -13.08 -9.14
N VAL A 245 1.47 -12.09 -8.68
CA VAL A 245 0.90 -10.82 -8.17
C VAL A 245 0.13 -10.05 -9.24
N LEU A 246 0.58 -10.10 -10.49
CA LEU A 246 -0.08 -9.44 -11.62
C LEU A 246 -1.41 -10.12 -11.98
N GLU A 247 -1.48 -11.45 -11.88
CA GLU A 247 -2.72 -12.20 -12.11
C GLU A 247 -3.78 -11.84 -11.08
N TYR A 248 -3.43 -11.87 -9.78
CA TYR A 248 -4.37 -11.49 -8.73
C TYR A 248 -4.75 -10.01 -8.79
N CYS A 249 -3.82 -9.13 -9.17
CA CYS A 249 -4.12 -7.72 -9.41
C CYS A 249 -5.16 -7.54 -10.53
N ALA A 250 -4.98 -8.23 -11.66
CA ALA A 250 -5.92 -8.18 -12.78
C ALA A 250 -7.28 -8.77 -12.41
N ARG A 251 -7.30 -9.91 -11.70
CA ARG A 251 -8.53 -10.55 -11.23
C ARG A 251 -9.29 -9.63 -10.26
N TRP A 252 -8.60 -9.00 -9.32
CA TRP A 252 -9.20 -8.00 -8.44
C TRP A 252 -9.83 -6.85 -9.24
N ALA A 253 -9.08 -6.27 -10.18
CA ALA A 253 -9.56 -5.15 -10.99
C ALA A 253 -10.81 -5.52 -11.79
N LEU A 254 -10.85 -6.74 -12.35
CA LEU A 254 -12.03 -7.28 -13.02
C LEU A 254 -13.23 -7.40 -12.08
N HIS A 255 -13.06 -7.97 -10.89
CA HIS A 255 -14.16 -8.09 -9.92
C HIS A 255 -14.70 -6.72 -9.48
N VAL A 256 -13.82 -5.74 -9.31
CA VAL A 256 -14.20 -4.35 -9.02
C VAL A 256 -15.02 -3.76 -10.16
N GLN A 257 -14.60 -3.94 -11.42
CA GLN A 257 -15.34 -3.47 -12.59
C GLN A 257 -16.72 -4.14 -12.72
N LEU A 258 -16.79 -5.45 -12.50
CA LEU A 258 -18.06 -6.18 -12.52
C LEU A 258 -19.01 -5.71 -11.42
N ALA A 259 -18.51 -5.50 -10.20
CA ALA A 259 -19.30 -4.94 -9.10
C ALA A 259 -19.77 -3.51 -9.41
N ALA A 260 -18.93 -2.70 -10.06
CA ALA A 260 -19.32 -1.36 -10.52
C ALA A 260 -20.46 -1.43 -11.55
N ALA A 261 -20.33 -2.29 -12.55
CA ALA A 261 -21.32 -2.48 -13.61
C ALA A 261 -22.65 -3.03 -13.08
N ALA A 262 -22.62 -3.87 -12.05
CA ALA A 262 -23.81 -4.40 -11.36
C ALA A 262 -24.55 -3.36 -10.49
N GLY A 263 -24.14 -2.07 -10.52
CA GLY A 263 -24.78 -1.03 -9.73
C GLY A 263 -24.37 -1.04 -8.26
N THR A 264 -23.40 -1.85 -7.85
CA THR A 264 -22.83 -1.87 -6.49
C THR A 264 -21.86 -0.69 -6.26
N THR A 265 -22.15 0.46 -6.89
CA THR A 265 -21.28 1.64 -7.03
C THR A 265 -21.09 2.42 -5.73
N ALA A 266 -21.89 2.15 -4.70
CA ALA A 266 -21.69 2.72 -3.37
C ALA A 266 -20.28 2.43 -2.79
N LEU A 267 -19.59 1.40 -3.29
CA LEU A 267 -18.26 0.99 -2.84
C LEU A 267 -17.10 1.69 -3.57
N LEU A 268 -17.35 2.30 -4.73
CA LEU A 268 -16.29 2.76 -5.66
C LEU A 268 -16.23 4.25 -5.88
N ARG A 269 -17.09 5.04 -5.23
CA ARG A 269 -16.94 6.50 -5.30
C ARG A 269 -15.70 6.87 -4.49
N PRO A 270 -14.57 7.27 -5.13
CA PRO A 270 -13.45 7.79 -4.36
C PRO A 270 -13.95 9.01 -3.57
N PRO A 271 -13.47 9.25 -2.35
CA PRO A 271 -13.80 10.46 -1.59
C PRO A 271 -13.15 11.70 -2.23
N CYS A 272 -13.50 12.01 -3.47
CA CYS A 272 -13.06 13.22 -4.19
C CYS A 272 -13.96 14.43 -3.92
N ALA A 273 -14.90 14.36 -2.96
CA ALA A 273 -15.91 15.40 -2.78
C ALA A 273 -15.48 16.64 -1.95
N ARG A 274 -14.20 16.77 -1.55
CA ARG A 274 -13.74 17.98 -0.81
C ARG A 274 -12.54 18.73 -1.37
N CYS A 275 -11.81 18.23 -2.36
CA CYS A 275 -10.66 18.97 -2.92
C CYS A 275 -10.97 19.81 -4.16
N CYS A 276 -12.15 19.69 -4.78
CA CYS A 276 -12.49 20.41 -6.02
C CYS A 276 -13.54 21.52 -5.83
N ARG A 277 -13.34 22.44 -4.87
CA ARG A 277 -13.95 23.80 -4.94
C ARG A 277 -12.92 24.82 -5.42
N GLY A 278 -12.25 24.50 -6.52
CA GLY A 278 -11.38 25.43 -7.25
C GLY A 278 -11.78 25.42 -8.73
N PRO A 279 -11.97 26.59 -9.38
CA PRO A 279 -12.47 26.69 -10.75
C PRO A 279 -11.46 26.26 -11.85
N ALA A 280 -10.43 25.48 -11.51
CA ALA A 280 -9.28 25.22 -12.40
C ALA A 280 -8.88 23.74 -12.55
N CYS A 281 -9.80 22.78 -12.36
CA CYS A 281 -9.55 21.38 -12.74
C CYS A 281 -10.26 21.05 -14.05
N GLY A 282 -9.63 21.44 -15.15
CA GLY A 282 -9.98 21.01 -16.49
C GLY A 282 -9.35 19.64 -16.81
N THR A 283 -10.22 18.73 -17.24
CA THR A 283 -9.94 17.64 -18.20
C THR A 283 -8.85 16.65 -17.85
N TRP A 284 -9.08 15.77 -16.87
CA TRP A 284 -8.76 14.33 -16.94
C TRP A 284 -9.67 13.61 -15.94
N CYS A 285 -10.85 13.21 -16.42
CA CYS A 285 -11.68 12.15 -15.85
C CYS A 285 -11.73 11.03 -16.87
#